data_AF-A0A354YCY1-F1
#
_entry.id   AF-A0A354YCY1-F1
#
_cell.length_a   1.000
_cell.length_b   1.000
_cell.length_c   1.000
_cell.angle_alpha   90.00
_cell.angle_beta   90.00
_cell.angle_gamma   90.00
#
_symmetry.space_group_name_H-M   'P 1'
#
loop_
_entity.id
_entity.type
_entity.pdbx_description
1 polymer ?
#
loop_
_entity_poly.entity_id
_entity_poly.type
_entity_poly.pdbx_seq_one_letter_code
_entity_poly.pdbx_strand_id
1 'polypeptide(L)'
;MTLTRPLRTDIDLLALHRLAPQRYPALFESAASGTEHGRWDMLLLADGGLLRLDADGLTRDQHGDVVAGDFLQALDAAWQAGRDRVVPAASAPPFRGGWALLLDYELAAQVEPVLALPMRTDGLPGALALDR
;
A
#
# COMPACT_ATOMS: atom_id res chain seq x y z
N MET A 1 8.38 -11.31 -15.32
CA MET A 1 7.59 -12.48 -15.76
C MET A 1 6.58 -12.78 -14.65
N THR A 2 5.29 -12.59 -14.89
CA THR A 2 4.25 -12.78 -13.86
C THR A 2 3.96 -14.26 -13.70
N LEU A 3 4.12 -14.79 -12.48
CA LEU A 3 3.80 -16.18 -12.16
C LEU A 3 2.37 -16.25 -11.62
N THR A 4 1.46 -16.85 -12.41
CA THR A 4 0.06 -17.05 -12.02
C THR A 4 -0.19 -18.53 -11.76
N ARG A 5 -0.69 -18.86 -10.57
CA ARG A 5 -1.07 -20.24 -10.20
C ARG A 5 -2.53 -20.28 -9.73
N PRO A 6 -3.41 -21.01 -10.42
CA PRO A 6 -4.77 -21.24 -9.93
C PRO A 6 -4.73 -21.96 -8.58
N LEU A 7 -5.57 -21.51 -7.65
CA LEU A 7 -5.79 -22.15 -6.36
C LEU A 7 -7.22 -22.70 -6.29
N ARG A 8 -7.52 -23.44 -5.24
CA ARG A 8 -8.89 -23.87 -4.96
C ARG A 8 -9.75 -22.64 -4.64
N THR A 9 -11.04 -22.73 -4.94
CA THR A 9 -12.00 -21.62 -4.82
C THR A 9 -12.56 -21.44 -3.41
N ASP A 10 -12.21 -22.32 -2.47
CA ASP A 10 -12.67 -22.33 -1.07
C ASP A 10 -11.79 -21.50 -0.12
N ILE A 11 -10.90 -20.66 -0.67
CA ILE A 11 -10.00 -19.82 0.12
C ILE A 11 -10.77 -18.64 0.72
N ASP A 12 -10.69 -18.51 2.04
CA ASP A 12 -11.14 -17.33 2.78
C ASP A 12 -9.96 -16.36 2.97
N LEU A 13 -9.98 -15.25 2.23
CA LEU A 13 -8.92 -14.22 2.29
C LEU A 13 -8.90 -13.48 3.62
N LEU A 14 -10.05 -13.29 4.26
CA LEU A 14 -10.16 -12.64 5.56
C LEU A 14 -9.59 -13.53 6.66
N ALA A 15 -9.82 -14.85 6.59
CA ALA A 15 -9.20 -15.80 7.50
C ALA A 15 -7.66 -15.80 7.37
N LEU A 16 -7.13 -15.70 6.14
CA LEU A 16 -5.68 -15.58 5.90
C LEU A 16 -5.10 -14.28 6.46
N HIS A 17 -5.77 -13.14 6.24
CA HIS A 17 -5.40 -11.86 6.83
C HIS A 17 -5.30 -11.96 8.36
N ARG A 18 -6.32 -12.54 9.01
CA ARG A 18 -6.35 -12.73 10.47
C ARG A 18 -5.26 -13.66 10.98
N LEU A 19 -4.94 -14.71 10.22
CA LEU A 19 -3.94 -15.71 10.61
C LEU A 19 -2.53 -15.12 10.65
N ALA A 20 -2.19 -14.25 9.70
CA ALA A 20 -0.85 -13.67 9.59
C ALA A 20 -0.91 -12.22 9.06
N PRO A 21 -1.38 -11.25 9.86
CA PRO A 21 -1.64 -9.88 9.39
C PRO A 21 -0.38 -9.14 8.93
N GLN A 22 0.79 -9.44 9.51
CA GLN A 22 2.06 -8.87 9.05
C GLN A 22 2.44 -9.37 7.64
N ARG A 23 2.12 -10.63 7.33
CA ARG A 23 2.36 -11.23 6.01
C ARG A 23 1.31 -10.80 4.99
N TYR A 24 0.08 -10.61 5.45
CA TYR A 24 -1.07 -10.27 4.63
C TYR A 24 -1.71 -8.96 5.10
N PRO A 25 -1.08 -7.80 4.88
CA PRO A 25 -1.40 -6.59 5.64
C PRO A 25 -2.67 -5.87 5.20
N ALA A 26 -3.15 -6.09 3.97
CA ALA A 26 -4.29 -5.38 3.44
C ALA A 26 -5.16 -6.30 2.58
N LEU A 27 -6.46 -6.26 2.88
CA LEU A 27 -7.52 -6.91 2.12
C LEU A 27 -8.38 -5.82 1.47
N PHE A 28 -8.58 -5.91 0.16
CA PHE A 28 -9.47 -5.06 -0.61
C PHE A 28 -10.56 -5.92 -1.23
N GLU A 29 -11.81 -5.68 -0.87
CA GLU A 29 -12.96 -6.43 -1.38
C GLU A 29 -13.81 -5.53 -2.28
N SER A 30 -14.30 -6.09 -3.38
CA SER A 30 -15.15 -5.36 -4.33
C SER A 30 -16.60 -5.81 -4.22
N ALA A 31 -17.48 -4.92 -3.75
CA ALA A 31 -18.91 -5.19 -3.63
C ALA A 31 -19.73 -4.79 -4.88
N ALA A 32 -19.09 -4.30 -5.94
CA ALA A 32 -19.78 -3.76 -7.11
C ALA A 32 -20.32 -4.87 -8.02
N SER A 33 -21.64 -5.03 -8.10
CA SER A 33 -22.29 -5.90 -9.08
C SER A 33 -22.42 -5.19 -10.44
N GLY A 34 -21.92 -5.81 -11.53
CA GLY A 34 -22.26 -5.41 -12.90
C GLY A 34 -21.33 -4.39 -13.59
N THR A 35 -20.16 -4.08 -13.04
CA THR A 35 -19.12 -3.29 -13.74
C THR A 35 -17.81 -4.08 -13.88
N GLU A 36 -17.01 -3.80 -14.90
CA GLU A 36 -15.73 -4.48 -15.18
C GLU A 36 -14.73 -4.43 -14.00
N HIS A 37 -14.86 -3.42 -13.14
CA HIS A 37 -14.03 -3.17 -11.95
C HIS A 37 -14.52 -3.92 -10.68
N GLY A 38 -15.68 -4.57 -10.72
CA GLY A 38 -16.33 -5.24 -9.59
C GLY A 38 -15.90 -6.68 -9.31
N ARG A 39 -14.89 -7.19 -10.02
CA ARG A 39 -14.70 -8.65 -10.18
C ARG A 39 -13.73 -9.30 -9.18
N TRP A 40 -12.93 -8.52 -8.45
CA TRP A 40 -11.77 -9.07 -7.72
C TRP A 40 -11.73 -8.60 -6.28
N ASP A 41 -11.57 -9.56 -5.38
CA ASP A 41 -11.03 -9.34 -4.04
C ASP A 41 -9.52 -9.60 -4.06
N MET A 42 -8.79 -8.87 -3.22
CA MET A 42 -7.34 -8.88 -3.22
C MET A 42 -6.77 -8.85 -1.82
N LEU A 43 -5.95 -9.86 -1.54
CA LEU A 43 -5.11 -9.88 -0.34
C LEU A 43 -3.65 -9.63 -0.76
N LEU A 44 -3.07 -8.56 -0.23
CA LEU A 44 -1.66 -8.26 -0.47
C LEU A 44 -0.76 -9.17 0.35
N LEU A 45 0.40 -9.47 -0.23
CA LEU A 45 1.48 -10.17 0.45
C LEU A 45 2.57 -9.14 0.68
N ALA A 46 3.02 -8.93 1.92
CA ALA A 46 4.13 -8.03 2.18
C ALA A 46 5.46 -8.69 1.75
N ASP A 47 6.32 -7.94 1.06
CA ASP A 47 7.71 -8.36 0.73
C ASP A 47 8.78 -7.62 1.55
N GLY A 48 8.33 -6.90 2.58
CA GLY A 48 9.20 -6.23 3.56
C GLY A 48 9.53 -4.77 3.25
N GLY A 49 9.22 -4.26 2.07
CA GLY A 49 9.31 -2.82 1.79
C GLY A 49 8.23 -2.03 2.54
N LEU A 50 8.65 -0.96 3.22
CA LEU A 50 7.79 -0.09 4.03
C LEU A 50 8.25 1.36 3.89
N LEU A 51 7.30 2.27 3.75
CA LEU A 51 7.48 3.68 4.11
C LEU A 51 6.39 4.07 5.10
N ARG A 52 6.76 4.84 6.12
CA ARG A 52 5.86 5.24 7.20
C ARG A 52 6.10 6.68 7.59
N LEU A 53 5.06 7.50 7.55
CA LEU A 53 5.09 8.86 8.10
C LEU A 53 4.70 8.81 9.58
N ASP A 54 5.67 9.03 10.46
CA ASP A 54 5.46 9.03 11.90
C ASP A 54 4.85 10.35 12.40
N ALA A 55 4.32 10.32 13.62
CA ALA A 55 3.69 11.47 14.25
C ALA A 55 4.66 12.65 14.51
N ASP A 56 5.98 12.42 14.43
CA ASP A 56 7.01 13.46 14.46
C ASP A 56 7.18 14.18 13.10
N GLY A 57 6.42 13.77 12.09
CA GLY A 57 6.48 14.32 10.73
C GLY A 57 7.62 13.76 9.88
N LEU A 58 8.35 12.75 10.37
CA LEU A 58 9.46 12.12 9.66
C LEU A 58 9.00 10.85 8.95
N THR A 59 9.45 10.68 7.71
CA THR A 59 9.26 9.43 6.96
C THR A 59 10.36 8.44 7.33
N ARG A 60 9.99 7.19 7.61
CA ARG A 60 10.92 6.10 7.92
C ARG A 60 10.71 4.88 7.03
N ASP A 61 11.78 4.14 6.80
CA ASP A 61 11.76 2.88 6.04
C ASP A 61 11.48 1.64 6.92
N GLN A 62 11.59 0.44 6.36
CA GLN A 62 11.41 -0.82 7.09
C GLN A 62 12.43 -1.07 8.22
N HIS A 63 13.57 -0.39 8.21
CA HIS A 63 14.60 -0.48 9.24
C HIS A 63 14.42 0.57 10.35
N GLY A 64 13.48 1.51 10.15
CA GLY A 64 13.25 2.65 11.05
C GLY A 64 14.16 3.85 10.77
N ASP A 65 14.94 3.79 9.70
CA ASP A 65 15.84 4.86 9.30
C ASP A 65 15.04 6.01 8.66
N VAL A 66 15.42 7.24 8.96
CA VAL A 66 14.76 8.43 8.40
C VAL A 66 15.11 8.53 6.92
N VAL A 67 14.08 8.59 6.08
CA VAL A 67 14.20 8.81 4.65
C VAL A 67 14.19 10.31 4.38
N ALA A 68 15.07 10.77 3.48
CA ALA A 68 15.15 12.17 3.12
C ALA A 68 13.91 12.61 2.33
N GLY A 69 13.41 13.82 2.64
CA GLY A 69 12.22 14.39 2.00
C GLY A 69 10.93 14.09 2.75
N ASP A 70 9.82 14.54 2.18
CA ASP A 70 8.49 14.21 2.69
C ASP A 70 8.04 12.79 2.27
N PHE A 71 6.86 12.37 2.73
CA PHE A 71 6.38 11.00 2.49
C PHE A 71 6.10 10.74 1.00
N LEU A 72 5.53 11.72 0.30
CA LEU A 72 5.18 11.58 -1.12
C LEU A 72 6.44 11.55 -2.00
N GLN A 73 7.45 12.37 -1.67
CA GLN A 73 8.76 12.34 -2.31
C GLN A 73 9.47 11.00 -2.12
N ALA A 74 9.43 10.45 -0.90
CA ALA A 74 9.99 9.13 -0.60
C ALA A 74 9.25 8.03 -1.37
N LEU A 75 7.92 8.08 -1.43
CA LEU A 75 7.10 7.14 -2.19
C LEU A 75 7.39 7.21 -3.68
N ASP A 76 7.50 8.41 -4.25
CA ASP A 76 7.87 8.61 -5.66
C ASP A 76 9.25 8.01 -5.95
N ALA A 77 10.25 8.27 -5.11
CA ALA A 77 11.59 7.70 -5.28
C ALA A 77 11.57 6.16 -5.24
N ALA A 78 10.85 5.58 -4.28
CA ALA A 78 10.71 4.14 -4.15
C ALA A 78 9.98 3.52 -5.35
N TRP A 79 8.94 4.17 -5.85
CA TRP A 79 8.21 3.75 -7.03
C TRP A 79 9.08 3.79 -8.30
N GLN A 80 9.84 4.87 -8.51
CA GLN A 80 10.74 4.98 -9.68
C GLN A 80 11.80 3.88 -9.66
N ALA A 81 12.35 3.53 -8.50
CA ALA A 81 13.32 2.46 -8.35
C ALA A 81 12.76 1.07 -8.73
N GLY A 82 11.45 0.85 -8.55
CA GLY A 82 10.76 -0.41 -8.88
C GLY A 82 10.11 -0.48 -10.26
N ARG A 83 10.14 0.61 -11.04
CA ARG A 83 9.30 0.83 -12.22
C ARG A 83 9.47 -0.19 -13.35
N ASP A 84 10.67 -0.72 -13.54
CA ASP A 84 10.98 -1.65 -14.65
C ASP A 84 10.38 -3.06 -14.47
N ARG A 85 9.72 -3.34 -13.34
CA ARG A 85 9.13 -4.65 -13.04
C ARG A 85 7.79 -4.92 -13.75
N VAL A 86 7.14 -3.92 -14.34
CA VAL A 86 5.78 -4.04 -14.88
C VAL A 86 5.75 -4.17 -16.41
N VAL A 87 5.42 -5.37 -16.92
CA VAL A 87 5.17 -5.61 -18.35
C VAL A 87 3.67 -5.51 -18.65
N PRO A 88 3.24 -4.71 -19.65
CA PRO A 88 1.85 -4.68 -20.11
C PRO A 88 1.40 -6.04 -20.70
N ALA A 89 0.29 -6.58 -20.21
CA ALA A 89 -0.39 -7.72 -20.83
C ALA A 89 -1.90 -7.46 -20.89
N ALA A 90 -2.52 -7.76 -22.02
CA ALA A 90 -3.90 -7.38 -22.36
C ALA A 90 -4.99 -8.03 -21.48
N SER A 91 -4.66 -9.01 -20.65
CA SER A 91 -5.58 -9.74 -19.77
C SER A 91 -5.09 -9.89 -18.33
N ALA A 92 -4.22 -8.98 -17.88
CA ALA A 92 -3.66 -9.03 -16.54
C ALA A 92 -4.68 -8.62 -15.45
N PRO A 93 -4.53 -9.15 -14.21
CA PRO A 93 -5.30 -8.65 -13.07
C PRO A 93 -5.05 -7.14 -12.84
N PRO A 94 -6.01 -6.44 -12.19
CA PRO A 94 -5.94 -4.98 -12.00
C PRO A 94 -4.73 -4.53 -11.17
N PHE A 95 -4.21 -5.41 -10.31
CA PHE A 95 -2.97 -5.20 -9.57
C PHE A 95 -1.91 -6.22 -9.99
N ARG A 96 -0.68 -5.73 -10.22
CA ARG A 96 0.44 -6.52 -10.73
C ARG A 96 1.69 -6.46 -9.85
N GLY A 97 1.54 -5.99 -8.62
CA GLY A 97 2.65 -5.59 -7.76
C GLY A 97 2.75 -4.06 -7.66
N GLY A 98 3.40 -3.61 -6.61
CA GLY A 98 3.46 -2.21 -6.19
C GLY A 98 2.97 -2.04 -4.76
N TRP A 99 2.53 -0.83 -4.44
CA TRP A 99 2.33 -0.40 -3.07
C TRP A 99 0.86 -0.45 -2.63
N ALA A 100 0.60 -0.97 -1.43
CA ALA A 100 -0.61 -0.66 -0.67
C ALA A 100 -0.43 0.70 0.02
N LEU A 101 -1.40 1.59 -0.09
CA LEU A 101 -1.33 2.91 0.52
C LEU A 101 -2.45 3.08 1.55
N LEU A 102 -2.09 3.57 2.73
CA LEU A 102 -3.01 4.18 3.69
C LEU A 102 -2.53 5.61 3.91
N LEU A 103 -3.36 6.58 3.54
CA LEU A 103 -3.04 8.00 3.62
C LEU A 103 -4.12 8.68 4.45
N ASP A 104 -3.74 9.27 5.58
CA ASP A 104 -4.67 10.10 6.33
C ASP A 104 -4.92 11.42 5.62
N TYR A 105 -6.03 12.07 6.01
CA TYR A 105 -6.39 13.37 5.49
C TYR A 105 -5.32 14.43 5.76
N GLU A 106 -4.69 14.38 6.93
CA GLU A 106 -3.66 15.32 7.39
C GLU A 106 -2.41 15.35 6.50
N LEU A 107 -2.16 14.29 5.72
CA LEU A 107 -1.09 14.27 4.72
C LEU A 107 -1.23 15.40 3.69
N ALA A 108 -2.43 15.93 3.49
CA ALA A 108 -2.69 17.07 2.61
C ALA A 108 -1.84 18.30 2.96
N ALA A 109 -1.40 18.47 4.22
CA ALA A 109 -0.50 19.56 4.61
C ALA A 109 0.89 19.47 3.96
N GLN A 110 1.34 18.30 3.49
CA GLN A 110 2.56 18.17 2.68
C GLN A 110 2.36 18.70 1.25
N VAL A 111 1.13 18.66 0.74
CA VAL A 111 0.77 19.15 -0.60
C VAL A 111 0.48 20.66 -0.58
N GLU A 112 -0.26 21.12 0.43
CA GLU A 112 -0.68 22.51 0.60
C GLU A 112 -0.23 23.03 1.98
N PRO A 113 1.00 23.59 2.09
CA PRO A 113 1.59 23.98 3.38
C PRO A 113 0.84 25.10 4.12
N VAL A 114 -0.10 25.76 3.46
CA VAL A 114 -0.99 26.76 4.07
C VAL A 114 -2.04 26.13 4.99
N LEU A 115 -2.30 24.82 4.86
CA LEU A 115 -3.26 24.11 5.69
C LEU A 115 -2.72 23.94 7.12
N ALA A 116 -3.47 24.46 8.08
CA ALA A 116 -3.23 24.22 9.51
C ALA A 116 -4.10 23.04 9.97
N LEU A 117 -3.57 21.83 9.83
CA LEU A 117 -4.26 20.59 10.20
C LEU A 117 -3.80 20.07 11.57
N PRO A 118 -4.67 19.38 12.33
CA PRO A 118 -4.29 18.80 13.61
C PRO A 118 -3.24 17.71 13.43
N MET A 119 -2.27 17.64 14.36
CA MET A 119 -1.37 16.49 14.44
C MET A 119 -2.09 15.31 15.09
N ARG A 120 -1.78 14.09 14.61
CA ARG A 120 -2.22 12.87 15.30
C ARG A 120 -1.62 12.81 16.71
N THR A 121 -2.43 12.39 17.67
CA THR A 121 -2.03 12.27 19.08
C THR A 121 -2.05 10.83 19.60
N ASP A 122 -2.48 9.88 18.78
CA ASP A 122 -2.59 8.46 19.14
C ASP A 122 -1.31 7.65 18.87
N GLY A 123 -0.26 8.31 18.35
CA GLY A 123 1.03 7.68 18.05
C GLY A 123 1.01 6.73 16.85
N LEU A 124 -0.09 6.68 16.10
CA LEU A 124 -0.17 5.92 14.86
C LEU A 124 0.42 6.72 13.67
N PRO A 125 0.90 6.04 12.62
CA PRO A 125 1.42 6.71 11.44
C PRO A 125 0.34 7.49 10.69
N GLY A 126 0.69 8.67 10.19
CA GLY A 126 -0.18 9.49 9.33
C GLY A 126 -0.28 8.99 7.89
N ALA A 127 0.70 8.19 7.46
CA ALA A 127 0.69 7.54 6.16
C ALA A 127 1.54 6.26 6.19
N LEU A 128 1.15 5.27 5.40
CA LEU A 128 1.83 4.00 5.21
C LEU A 128 1.85 3.63 3.72
N ALA A 129 3.01 3.18 3.25
CA ALA A 129 3.15 2.48 1.99
C ALA A 129 3.77 1.10 2.24
N LEU A 130 3.13 0.04 1.76
CA LEU A 130 3.57 -1.35 1.93
C LEU A 130 3.87 -1.98 0.56
N ASP A 131 5.11 -2.43 0.35
CA ASP A 131 5.53 -3.06 -0.91
C ASP A 131 5.20 -4.57 -0.95
N ARG A 132 4.98 -5.08 -2.16
CA ARG A 132 4.46 -6.44 -2.44
C ARG A 132 5.34 -7.26 -3.37
#